data_AF-A0A7Y4W317-F1
#
_entry.id   AF-A0A7Y4W317-F1
#
_cell.length_a   1.000
_cell.length_b   1.000
_cell.length_c   1.000
_cell.angle_alpha   90.00
_cell.angle_beta   90.00
_cell.angle_gamma   90.00
#
_symmetry.space_group_name_H-M   'P 1'
#
loop_
_entity.id
_entity.type
_entity.pdbx_description
1 polymer ?
#
loop_
_entity_poly.entity_id
_entity_poly.type
_entity_poly.pdbx_seq_one_letter_code
_entity_poly.pdbx_strand_id
1 'polypeptide(L)'
;VDDVTIRTLTKEIVRYVNDATVYSDEWLGYNALKRIYDHQFIKHGVGQYVNGRVHTNTIEGFWSLLKRGIVGIYHFTSVKHLQKYVDEFVFRYNTRNTNEVSRFNLLLSNTENRLTYERLING
;
A
#
# COMPACT_ATOMS: atom_id res chain seq x y z
N VAL A 1 -2.07 4.88 -12.26
CA VAL A 1 -1.16 3.82 -12.75
C VAL A 1 -1.94 3.09 -13.82
N ASP A 2 -1.42 3.11 -15.05
CA ASP A 2 -2.22 2.76 -16.23
C ASP A 2 -2.11 1.27 -16.57
N ASP A 3 -1.02 0.62 -16.15
CA ASP A 3 -0.79 -0.81 -16.33
C ASP A 3 0.16 -1.38 -15.25
N VAL A 4 0.29 -2.70 -15.26
CA VAL A 4 1.20 -3.47 -14.38
C VAL A 4 2.44 -3.94 -15.15
N THR A 5 2.91 -3.18 -16.15
CA THR A 5 4.13 -3.58 -16.87
C THR A 5 5.38 -3.30 -16.03
N ILE A 6 6.46 -4.03 -16.32
CA ILE A 6 7.77 -3.84 -15.69
C ILE A 6 8.19 -2.36 -15.72
N ARG A 7 7.99 -1.68 -16.86
CA ARG A 7 8.39 -0.28 -17.04
C ARG A 7 7.62 0.64 -16.09
N THR A 8 6.29 0.50 -16.05
CA THR A 8 5.43 1.34 -15.23
C THR A 8 5.72 1.12 -13.75
N LEU A 9 5.78 -0.14 -13.30
CA LEU A 9 6.03 -0.45 -11.89
C LEU A 9 7.44 -0.08 -11.45
N THR A 10 8.47 -0.36 -12.25
CA THR A 10 9.85 0.02 -11.90
C THR A 10 9.96 1.53 -11.75
N LYS A 11 9.32 2.31 -12.64
CA LYS A 11 9.31 3.78 -12.54
C LYS A 11 8.68 4.25 -11.24
N GLU A 12 7.51 3.73 -10.87
CA GLU A 12 6.85 4.14 -9.62
C GLU A 12 7.62 3.68 -8.37
N ILE A 13 8.20 2.47 -8.37
CA ILE A 13 9.02 1.98 -7.26
C ILE A 13 10.24 2.87 -7.07
N VAL A 14 10.96 3.19 -8.14
CA VAL A 14 12.15 4.07 -8.08
C VAL A 14 11.81 5.49 -7.62
N ARG A 15 10.60 5.96 -7.90
CA ARG A 15 10.15 7.28 -7.46
C ARG A 15 9.97 7.38 -5.95
N TYR A 16 9.53 6.31 -5.29
CA TYR A 16 9.15 6.34 -3.87
C TYR A 16 10.09 5.55 -2.94
N VAL A 17 10.88 4.62 -3.48
CA VAL A 17 11.82 3.80 -2.71
C VAL A 17 13.24 4.29 -2.94
N ASN A 18 13.83 4.89 -1.92
CA ASN A 18 15.26 5.24 -1.90
C ASN A 18 16.07 4.09 -1.29
N ASP A 19 17.41 4.17 -1.37
CA ASP A 19 18.41 3.21 -0.87
C ASP A 19 17.90 2.23 0.21
N ALA A 20 17.39 1.07 -0.23
CA ALA A 20 16.73 0.10 0.60
C ALA A 20 16.85 -1.32 0.04
N THR A 21 16.74 -2.31 0.92
CA THR A 21 16.51 -3.70 0.55
C THR A 21 15.02 -3.90 0.23
N VAL A 22 14.72 -4.47 -0.93
CA VAL A 22 13.34 -4.69 -1.40
C VAL A 22 13.01 -6.18 -1.36
N TYR A 23 11.88 -6.53 -0.76
CA TYR A 23 11.34 -7.88 -0.75
C TYR A 23 10.04 -7.97 -1.56
N SER A 24 9.96 -8.91 -2.50
CA SER A 24 8.76 -9.14 -3.32
C SER A 24 8.39 -10.62 -3.45
N ASP A 25 7.30 -10.88 -4.16
CA ASP A 25 7.00 -12.21 -4.69
C ASP A 25 7.83 -12.50 -5.96
N GLU A 26 7.61 -13.68 -6.55
CA GLU A 26 8.29 -14.18 -7.75
C GLU A 26 7.77 -13.63 -9.08
N TRP A 27 6.89 -12.62 -9.06
CA TRP A 27 6.32 -12.10 -10.30
C TRP A 27 7.37 -11.39 -11.16
N LEU A 28 7.40 -11.74 -12.45
CA LEU A 28 8.41 -11.29 -13.42
C LEU A 28 8.45 -9.75 -13.58
N GLY A 29 7.37 -9.06 -13.19
CA GLY A 29 7.28 -7.60 -13.12
C GLY A 29 8.42 -6.94 -12.32
N TYR A 30 8.94 -7.64 -11.31
CA TYR A 30 9.95 -7.12 -10.39
C TYR A 30 11.40 -7.44 -10.80
N ASN A 31 11.61 -8.16 -11.90
CA ASN A 31 12.95 -8.59 -12.34
C ASN A 31 13.94 -7.43 -12.59
N ALA A 32 13.44 -6.23 -12.88
CA ALA A 32 14.28 -5.05 -13.06
C ALA A 32 14.87 -4.53 -11.75
N LEU A 33 14.22 -4.79 -10.61
CA LEU A 33 14.61 -4.25 -9.31
C LEU A 33 15.97 -4.76 -8.83
N LYS A 34 16.35 -5.99 -9.18
CA LYS A 34 17.68 -6.56 -8.87
C LYS A 34 18.87 -5.76 -9.41
N ARG A 35 18.64 -4.86 -10.37
CA ARG A 35 19.68 -3.98 -10.93
C ARG A 35 19.81 -2.66 -10.18
N ILE A 36 18.85 -2.34 -9.32
CA ILE A 36 18.68 -1.03 -8.69
C ILE A 36 18.79 -1.14 -7.17
N TYR A 37 18.27 -2.22 -6.59
CA TYR A 37 18.20 -2.46 -5.15
C TYR A 37 18.84 -3.80 -4.78
N ASP A 38 19.17 -3.95 -3.49
CA ASP A 38 19.31 -5.28 -2.88
C ASP A 38 17.92 -5.93 -2.85
N HIS A 39 17.59 -6.66 -3.93
CA HIS A 39 16.28 -7.22 -4.16
C HIS A 39 16.28 -8.73 -3.88
N GLN A 40 15.43 -9.15 -2.95
CA GLN A 40 15.18 -10.56 -2.67
C GLN A 40 13.70 -10.87 -2.86
N PHE A 41 13.38 -12.13 -3.15
CA PHE A 41 11.99 -12.52 -3.39
C PHE A 41 11.69 -13.91 -2.87
N ILE A 42 10.40 -14.18 -2.66
CA ILE A 42 9.88 -15.47 -2.23
C ILE A 42 9.17 -16.17 -3.38
N LYS A 43 9.40 -17.49 -3.49
CA LYS A 43 8.82 -18.35 -4.53
C LYS A 43 7.59 -19.08 -4.02
N HIS A 44 6.43 -18.44 -4.12
CA HIS A 44 5.17 -19.04 -3.68
C HIS A 44 4.80 -20.31 -4.46
N GLY A 45 5.18 -20.39 -5.75
CA GLY A 45 4.90 -21.53 -6.63
C GLY A 45 5.54 -22.84 -6.19
N VAL A 46 6.57 -22.80 -5.34
CA VAL A 46 7.18 -24.00 -4.73
C VAL A 46 6.81 -24.15 -3.24
N GLY A 47 5.80 -23.40 -2.78
CA GLY A 47 5.33 -23.44 -1.39
C GLY A 47 6.25 -22.71 -0.40
N GLN A 48 7.16 -21.86 -0.86
CA GLN A 48 7.95 -21.01 0.02
C GLN A 48 7.14 -19.76 0.38
N TYR A 49 6.96 -19.50 1.67
CA TYR A 49 6.23 -18.31 2.17
C TYR A 49 7.07 -17.41 3.07
N VAL A 50 8.14 -17.95 3.66
CA VAL A 50 9.08 -17.22 4.52
C VAL A 50 10.49 -17.73 4.27
N ASN A 51 11.45 -16.82 4.15
CA ASN A 51 12.88 -17.13 4.18
C ASN A 51 13.59 -16.16 5.12
N GLY A 52 13.68 -16.52 6.41
CA GLY A 52 14.20 -15.61 7.44
C GLY A 52 13.40 -14.31 7.49
N ARG A 53 14.05 -13.19 7.16
CA ARG A 53 13.42 -11.85 7.09
C ARG A 53 12.78 -11.53 5.73
N VAL A 54 13.00 -12.37 4.72
CA VAL A 54 12.46 -12.18 3.39
C VAL A 54 11.06 -12.79 3.36
N HIS A 55 10.04 -11.95 3.30
CA HIS A 55 8.65 -12.34 3.12
C HIS A 55 7.79 -11.15 2.71
N THR A 56 6.63 -11.44 2.11
CA THR A 56 5.61 -10.44 1.71
C THR A 56 4.43 -10.38 2.69
N ASN A 57 4.44 -11.21 3.75
CA ASN A 57 3.33 -11.38 4.70
C ASN A 57 2.79 -10.06 5.29
N THR A 58 3.66 -9.09 5.59
CA THR A 58 3.26 -7.80 6.16
C THR A 58 2.37 -7.02 5.19
N ILE A 59 2.81 -6.89 3.94
CA ILE A 59 2.08 -6.13 2.92
C ILE A 59 0.83 -6.90 2.46
N GLU A 60 0.88 -8.23 2.39
CA GLU A 60 -0.30 -9.09 2.16
C GLU A 60 -1.36 -8.94 3.26
N GLY A 61 -0.93 -8.87 4.52
CA GLY A 61 -1.80 -8.60 5.66
C GLY A 61 -2.48 -7.24 5.56
N PHE A 62 -1.74 -6.20 5.16
CA PHE A 62 -2.30 -4.86 4.90
C PHE A 62 -3.39 -4.92 3.82
N TRP A 63 -3.10 -5.51 2.66
CA TRP A 63 -4.06 -5.64 1.57
C TRP A 63 -5.28 -6.46 1.96
N SER A 64 -5.10 -7.48 2.80
CA SER A 64 -6.21 -8.29 3.31
C SER A 64 -7.16 -7.48 4.21
N LEU A 65 -6.66 -6.48 4.95
CA LEU A 65 -7.49 -5.56 5.72
C LEU A 65 -8.24 -4.59 4.80
N LEU A 66 -7.53 -3.99 3.83
CA LEU A 66 -8.13 -3.06 2.87
C LEU A 66 -9.26 -3.70 2.06
N LYS A 67 -9.03 -4.89 1.50
CA LYS A 67 -10.06 -5.61 0.72
C LYS A 67 -11.29 -5.93 1.56
N ARG A 68 -11.12 -6.37 2.82
CA ARG A 68 -12.24 -6.59 3.74
C ARG A 68 -12.99 -5.30 4.08
N GLY A 69 -12.27 -4.19 4.23
CA GLY A 69 -12.87 -2.87 4.41
C GLY A 69 -13.75 -2.45 3.23
N ILE A 70 -13.27 -2.67 2.00
CA ILE A 70 -14.06 -2.42 0.78
C ILE A 70 -15.34 -3.26 0.79
N VAL A 71 -15.24 -4.56 1.09
CA VAL A 71 -16.41 -5.46 1.08
C VAL A 71 -17.40 -5.15 2.20
N GLY A 72 -16.91 -4.85 3.41
CA GLY A 72 -17.76 -4.76 4.61
C GLY A 72 -18.17 -3.36 5.05
N ILE A 73 -17.39 -2.32 4.73
CA ILE A 73 -17.65 -0.94 5.20
C ILE A 73 -18.16 -0.10 4.04
N TYR A 74 -17.43 -0.07 2.93
CA TYR A 74 -17.74 0.86 1.83
C TYR A 74 -18.72 0.26 0.83
N HIS A 75 -18.71 -1.06 0.63
CA HIS A 75 -19.43 -1.84 -0.38
C HIS A 75 -19.14 -1.47 -1.85
N PHE A 76 -18.77 -0.22 -2.11
CA PHE A 76 -18.39 0.33 -3.39
C PHE A 76 -17.31 1.40 -3.19
N THR A 77 -16.36 1.47 -4.11
CA THR A 77 -15.34 2.52 -4.16
C THR A 77 -15.25 3.07 -5.56
N SER A 78 -15.09 4.39 -5.69
CA SER A 78 -14.84 5.02 -6.99
C SER A 78 -13.35 5.09 -7.27
N VAL A 79 -12.96 4.86 -8.53
CA VAL A 79 -11.55 4.98 -8.96
C VAL A 79 -10.99 6.37 -8.66
N LYS A 80 -11.81 7.41 -8.83
CA LYS A 80 -11.49 8.80 -8.51
C LYS A 80 -11.02 9.02 -7.07
N HIS A 81 -11.53 8.25 -6.11
CA HIS A 81 -11.19 8.40 -4.69
C HIS A 81 -10.34 7.25 -4.15
N LEU A 82 -9.87 6.34 -5.01
CA LEU A 82 -9.18 5.12 -4.59
C LEU A 82 -7.97 5.42 -3.68
N GLN A 83 -7.18 6.45 -4.02
CA GLN A 83 -6.04 6.86 -3.20
C GLN A 83 -6.47 7.28 -1.79
N LYS A 84 -7.58 8.00 -1.63
CA LYS A 84 -8.08 8.41 -0.30
C LYS A 84 -8.44 7.22 0.58
N TYR A 85 -9.04 6.18 0.00
CA TYR A 85 -9.30 4.94 0.72
C TYR A 85 -7.99 4.25 1.11
N VAL A 86 -7.00 4.19 0.22
CA VAL A 86 -5.68 3.63 0.56
C VAL A 86 -5.03 4.42 1.69
N ASP A 87 -5.02 5.75 1.62
CA ASP A 87 -4.43 6.64 2.63
C ASP A 87 -5.08 6.44 4.01
N GLU A 88 -6.41 6.29 4.05
CA GLU A 88 -7.13 5.98 5.28
C GLU A 88 -6.66 4.65 5.90
N PHE A 89 -6.49 3.60 5.09
CA PHE A 89 -5.99 2.31 5.58
C PHE A 89 -4.53 2.36 5.98
N VAL A 90 -3.70 3.13 5.28
CA VAL A 90 -2.30 3.38 5.68
C VAL A 90 -2.27 4.05 7.04
N PHE A 91 -3.09 5.10 7.26
CA PHE A 91 -3.21 5.77 8.55
C PHE A 91 -3.63 4.79 9.65
N ARG A 92 -4.71 4.02 9.44
CA ARG A 92 -5.21 3.03 10.39
C ARG A 92 -4.15 1.96 10.72
N TYR A 93 -3.48 1.44 9.69
CA TYR A 93 -2.48 0.39 9.86
C TYR A 93 -1.26 0.89 10.63
N ASN A 94 -0.74 2.06 10.28
CA ASN A 94 0.45 2.63 10.91
C ASN A 94 0.20 3.11 12.35
N THR A 95 -1.04 3.48 12.68
CA THR A 95 -1.42 3.92 14.03
C THR A 95 -2.07 2.83 14.88
N ARG A 96 -2.11 1.57 14.43
CA ARG A 96 -2.84 0.47 15.08
C ARG A 96 -2.45 0.17 16.54
N ASN A 97 -1.22 0.51 16.93
CA ASN A 97 -0.71 0.32 18.30
C ASN A 97 -0.75 1.61 19.13
N THR A 98 -1.27 2.71 18.57
CA THR A 98 -1.40 3.99 19.25
C THR A 98 -2.69 4.00 20.07
N ASN A 99 -2.68 4.63 21.25
CA ASN A 99 -3.91 4.80 22.03
C ASN A 99 -4.91 5.68 21.28
N GLU A 100 -6.20 5.46 21.55
CA GLU A 100 -7.29 6.08 20.79
C GLU A 100 -7.27 7.61 20.85
N VAL A 101 -6.96 8.20 22.00
CA VAL A 101 -6.87 9.67 22.16
C VAL A 101 -5.78 10.25 21.28
N SER A 102 -4.59 9.63 21.29
CA SER A 102 -3.46 10.08 20.47
C SER A 102 -3.72 9.89 18.99
N ARG A 103 -4.37 8.78 18.61
CA ARG A 103 -4.76 8.53 17.21
C ARG A 103 -5.80 9.54 16.73
N PHE A 104 -6.78 9.88 17.56
CA PHE A 104 -7.78 10.90 17.25
C PHE A 104 -7.15 12.30 17.10
N ASN A 105 -6.28 12.68 18.04
CA ASN A 105 -5.57 13.96 17.96
C ASN A 105 -4.66 14.03 16.73
N LEU A 106 -4.00 12.93 16.37
CA LEU A 106 -3.20 12.85 15.15
C LEU A 106 -4.07 13.03 13.90
N LEU A 107 -5.24 12.40 13.86
CA LEU A 107 -6.19 12.59 12.75
C LEU A 107 -6.57 14.07 12.60
N LEU A 108 -6.97 14.72 13.69
CA LEU A 108 -7.33 16.14 13.68
C LEU A 108 -6.17 17.05 13.27
N SER A 109 -4.95 16.71 13.68
CA SER A 109 -3.75 17.48 13.31
C SER A 109 -3.44 17.40 11.81
N ASN A 110 -3.91 16.34 11.13
CA ASN A 110 -3.74 16.15 9.69
C ASN A 110 -4.96 16.60 8.86
N THR A 111 -6.04 17.06 9.50
CA THR A 111 -7.19 17.64 8.77
C THR A 111 -6.91 19.09 8.39
N GLU A 112 -6.18 19.30 7.30
CA GLU A 112 -5.77 20.64 6.88
C GLU A 112 -6.87 21.45 6.18
N ASN A 113 -7.83 20.79 5.53
CA ASN A 113 -8.78 21.45 4.63
C ASN A 113 -10.21 20.92 4.75
N ARG A 114 -11.19 21.83 4.71
CA ARG A 114 -12.62 21.47 4.62
C ARG A 114 -12.93 20.89 3.24
N LEU A 115 -13.44 19.66 3.21
CA LEU A 115 -13.96 19.02 2.00
C LEU A 115 -15.47 19.24 1.91
N THR A 116 -15.92 20.05 0.94
CA THR A 116 -17.36 20.21 0.66
C THR A 116 -17.85 19.08 -0.25
N TYR A 117 -19.16 18.81 -0.23
CA TYR A 117 -19.78 17.81 -1.10
C TYR A 117 -19.55 18.13 -2.59
N GLU A 118 -19.66 19.39 -2.98
CA GLU A 118 -19.36 19.86 -4.34
C GLU A 118 -17.94 19.49 -4.78
N ARG A 119 -16.93 19.76 -3.92
CA ARG A 119 -15.54 19.38 -4.20
C ARG A 119 -15.34 17.87 -4.23
N LEU A 120 -16.09 17.12 -3.40
CA LEU A 120 -16.04 15.65 -3.40
C LEU A 120 -16.49 15.10 -4.76
N ILE A 121 -17.64 15.55 -5.27
CA ILE A 121 -18.21 15.01 -6.52
C ILE A 121 -17.56 15.58 -7.78
N ASN A 122 -17.01 16.80 -7.76
CA ASN A 122 -16.45 17.48 -8.94
C ASN A 122 -14.92 17.50 -9.02
N GLY A 123 -14.20 17.20 -7.92
CA GLY A 123 -12.73 17.25 -7.87
C GLY A 123 -11.97 16.11 -8.53
#